data_AF-A0A9W9DGM3-F1
#
_entry.id   AF-A0A9W9DGM3-F1
#
_cell.length_a   1.000
_cell.length_b   1.000
_cell.length_c   1.000
_cell.angle_alpha   90.00
_cell.angle_beta   90.00
_cell.angle_gamma   90.00
#
_symmetry.space_group_name_H-M   'P 1'
#
loop_
_entity.id
_entity.type
_entity.pdbx_description
1 polymer ?
#
loop_
_entity_poly.entity_id
_entity_poly.type
_entity_poly.pdbx_seq_one_letter_code
_entity_poly.pdbx_strand_id
1 'polypeptide(L)'
;MKVSNIVLGATSLFLVKATPTIITKREQIVCPGQVTVSETFIGANSNVKLAQVYCPENTVPTLTPRQDNGTAIDVCGNTCSTNCFTPSGGGPDPNDCTVIADAMRFYSQNVKSERIALPLHVKDDTFLIGTGTNNTVVLTYSTCETFYVNQDPVEQSYCYSDWASIVDYIAPNCQSTQNAHGGNCIADDQQWFIQVQTNI
;
A
#
# COMPACT_ATOMS: atom_id res chain seq x y z
N MET A 1 76.32 -29.02 14.41
CA MET A 1 75.38 -28.63 15.49
C MET A 1 74.99 -27.17 15.28
N LYS A 2 73.75 -26.91 14.86
CA LYS A 2 73.13 -25.58 14.82
C LYS A 2 71.74 -25.74 15.42
N VAL A 3 71.51 -25.04 16.53
CA VAL A 3 70.24 -24.99 17.25
C VAL A 3 69.52 -23.74 16.75
N SER A 4 68.30 -23.88 16.23
CA SER A 4 67.46 -22.74 15.86
C SER A 4 66.12 -22.89 16.56
N ASN A 5 65.84 -21.90 17.41
CA ASN A 5 64.67 -21.80 18.26
C ASN A 5 63.39 -21.55 17.44
N ILE A 6 62.31 -22.23 17.80
CA ILE A 6 60.95 -21.98 17.29
C ILE A 6 60.28 -20.98 18.22
N VAL A 7 59.89 -19.82 17.69
CA VAL A 7 59.05 -18.83 18.39
C VAL A 7 57.59 -19.17 18.10
N LEU A 8 56.81 -19.54 19.12
CA LEU A 8 55.35 -19.64 19.02
C LEU A 8 54.73 -18.24 19.08
N GLY A 9 54.18 -17.77 17.96
CA GLY A 9 53.32 -16.59 17.92
C GLY A 9 51.88 -16.97 18.24
N ALA A 10 51.37 -16.55 19.40
CA ALA A 10 49.97 -16.69 19.76
C ALA A 10 49.13 -15.70 18.93
N THR A 11 48.31 -16.22 18.01
CA THR A 11 47.31 -15.44 17.27
C THR A 11 46.00 -15.46 18.04
N SER A 12 45.68 -14.35 18.69
CA SER A 12 44.40 -14.14 19.36
C SER A 12 43.28 -13.99 18.33
N LEU A 13 42.47 -15.02 18.17
CA LEU A 13 41.20 -14.98 17.44
C LEU A 13 40.21 -14.12 18.26
N PHE A 14 40.00 -12.88 17.84
CA PHE A 14 38.88 -12.07 18.31
C PHE A 14 37.59 -12.62 17.67
N LEU A 15 36.83 -13.39 18.45
CA LEU A 15 35.45 -13.76 18.15
C LEU A 15 34.58 -12.51 18.17
N VAL A 16 34.32 -11.94 16.99
CA VAL A 16 33.28 -10.93 16.80
C VAL A 16 31.93 -11.63 17.00
N LYS A 17 31.30 -11.43 18.16
CA LYS A 17 29.90 -11.82 18.37
C LYS A 17 29.05 -10.97 17.43
N ALA A 18 28.62 -11.55 16.32
CA ALA A 18 27.54 -10.99 15.52
C ALA A 18 26.25 -11.09 16.36
N THR A 19 25.83 -9.96 16.96
CA THR A 19 24.47 -9.82 17.46
C THR A 19 23.51 -9.91 16.28
N PRO A 20 22.53 -10.82 16.29
CA PRO A 20 21.49 -10.82 15.27
C PRO A 20 20.70 -9.53 15.41
N THR A 21 20.77 -8.67 14.38
CA THR A 21 19.86 -7.54 14.24
C THR A 21 18.47 -8.14 14.05
N ILE A 22 17.58 -7.95 15.03
CA ILE A 22 16.17 -8.21 14.86
C ILE A 22 15.69 -7.20 13.82
N ILE A 23 15.52 -7.64 12.57
CA ILE A 23 14.76 -6.88 11.58
C ILE A 23 13.31 -6.98 12.05
N THR A 24 12.90 -6.03 12.89
CA THR A 24 11.49 -5.77 13.11
C THR A 24 10.95 -5.34 11.76
N LYS A 25 10.19 -6.21 11.11
CA LYS A 25 9.38 -5.89 9.92
C LYS A 25 8.68 -4.57 10.26
N ARG A 26 9.10 -3.46 9.64
CA ARG A 26 8.56 -2.14 9.97
C ARG A 26 7.06 -2.26 9.78
N GLU A 27 6.27 -1.89 10.78
CA GLU A 27 4.85 -1.67 10.53
C GLU A 27 4.77 -0.68 9.37
N GLN A 28 3.99 -1.04 8.37
CA GLN A 28 3.77 -0.24 7.18
C GLN A 28 3.15 1.08 7.60
N ILE A 29 3.79 2.18 7.25
CA ILE A 29 3.42 3.52 7.70
C ILE A 29 3.15 4.33 6.43
N VAL A 30 1.87 4.44 6.07
CA VAL A 30 1.38 5.42 5.10
C VAL A 30 1.55 6.84 5.66
N CYS A 31 1.41 6.99 6.98
CA CYS A 31 1.36 8.27 7.67
C CYS A 31 1.81 8.16 9.14
N PRO A 32 2.39 9.22 9.73
CA PRO A 32 2.73 9.24 11.15
C PRO A 32 1.53 8.86 12.04
N GLY A 33 1.78 7.99 13.02
CA GLY A 33 0.75 7.57 13.98
C GLY A 33 -0.31 6.63 13.41
N GLN A 34 -0.14 6.09 12.20
CA GLN A 34 -1.09 5.16 11.57
C GLN A 34 -1.60 4.10 12.56
N VAL A 35 -2.90 3.85 12.50
CA VAL A 35 -3.55 2.75 13.23
C VAL A 35 -4.32 1.88 12.27
N THR A 36 -4.08 0.58 12.35
CA THR A 36 -4.80 -0.43 11.56
C THR A 36 -6.15 -0.72 12.20
N VAL A 37 -7.22 -0.50 11.45
CA VAL A 37 -8.62 -0.76 11.87
C VAL A 37 -8.99 -2.21 11.59
N SER A 38 -8.59 -2.72 10.43
CA SER A 38 -8.83 -4.10 10.02
C SER A 38 -7.71 -4.55 9.09
N GLU A 39 -7.47 -5.86 9.07
CA GLU A 39 -6.48 -6.48 8.19
C GLU A 39 -6.99 -7.85 7.73
N THR A 40 -6.71 -8.19 6.47
CA THR A 40 -6.95 -9.49 5.87
C THR A 40 -5.90 -9.77 4.78
N PHE A 41 -5.98 -10.93 4.15
CA PHE A 41 -5.14 -11.30 3.01
C PHE A 41 -6.00 -11.69 1.81
N ILE A 42 -5.65 -11.16 0.64
CA ILE A 42 -6.37 -11.37 -0.61
C ILE A 42 -5.49 -12.03 -1.69
N GLY A 43 -6.11 -12.34 -2.83
CA GLY A 43 -5.47 -13.00 -3.97
C GLY A 43 -5.55 -14.52 -3.91
N ALA A 44 -5.24 -15.18 -5.03
CA ALA A 44 -5.34 -16.63 -5.17
C ALA A 44 -4.50 -17.41 -4.15
N ASN A 45 -3.38 -16.82 -3.70
CA ASN A 45 -2.47 -17.40 -2.73
C ASN A 45 -2.63 -16.80 -1.31
N SER A 46 -3.59 -15.91 -1.09
CA SER A 46 -3.78 -15.17 0.18
C SER A 46 -2.47 -14.56 0.72
N ASN A 47 -1.68 -13.98 -0.17
CA ASN A 47 -0.33 -13.48 0.11
C ASN A 47 -0.23 -11.95 0.05
N VAL A 48 -1.25 -11.27 -0.47
CA VAL A 48 -1.31 -9.80 -0.50
C VAL A 48 -2.08 -9.33 0.71
N LYS A 49 -1.43 -8.52 1.53
CA LYS A 49 -2.05 -7.98 2.74
C LYS A 49 -2.95 -6.81 2.35
N LEU A 50 -4.20 -6.83 2.80
CA LEU A 50 -5.15 -5.72 2.68
C LEU A 50 -5.44 -5.21 4.08
N ALA A 51 -5.17 -3.93 4.32
CA ALA A 51 -5.42 -3.28 5.59
C ALA A 51 -6.27 -2.03 5.39
N GLN A 52 -7.25 -1.83 6.27
CA GLN A 52 -7.90 -0.53 6.42
C GLN A 52 -7.21 0.19 7.57
N VAL A 53 -6.74 1.40 7.32
CA VAL A 53 -5.94 2.16 8.28
C VAL A 53 -6.53 3.56 8.44
N TYR A 54 -6.19 4.20 9.55
CA TYR A 54 -6.40 5.63 9.73
C TYR A 54 -5.12 6.32 10.13
N CYS A 55 -4.99 7.55 9.65
CA CYS A 55 -3.89 8.45 9.93
C CYS A 55 -4.35 9.51 10.93
N PRO A 56 -3.97 9.41 12.21
CA PRO A 56 -4.24 10.46 13.17
C PRO A 56 -3.23 11.58 12.98
N GLU A 57 -3.43 12.48 12.02
CA GLU A 57 -2.86 13.83 12.13
C GLU A 57 -3.64 14.88 11.30
N ASN A 58 -3.88 16.01 11.97
CA ASN A 58 -4.79 17.13 11.66
C ASN A 58 -6.27 16.81 11.83
N THR A 59 -6.81 17.26 12.97
CA THR A 59 -8.21 17.64 13.12
C THR A 59 -8.58 18.64 12.02
N VAL A 60 -8.92 18.13 10.84
CA VAL A 60 -9.74 18.88 9.88
C VAL A 60 -11.02 19.18 10.65
N PRO A 61 -11.50 20.44 10.70
CA PRO A 61 -12.72 20.77 11.43
C PRO A 61 -13.78 19.77 11.03
N THR A 62 -14.49 19.21 12.02
CA THR A 62 -15.67 18.37 11.82
C THR A 62 -16.61 19.09 10.87
N LEU A 63 -16.49 18.79 9.57
CA LEU A 63 -17.47 19.22 8.60
C LEU A 63 -18.65 18.30 8.88
N THR A 64 -19.71 18.90 9.42
CA THR A 64 -20.99 18.23 9.57
C THR A 64 -21.33 17.56 8.25
N PRO A 65 -21.62 16.24 8.22
CA PRO A 65 -22.17 15.61 7.05
C PRO A 65 -23.38 16.45 6.62
N ARG A 66 -23.33 17.02 5.42
CA ARG A 66 -24.58 17.34 4.74
C ARG A 66 -25.32 16.01 4.69
N GLN A 67 -26.58 16.01 5.10
CA GLN A 67 -27.45 14.82 5.01
C GLN A 67 -27.53 14.42 3.54
N ASP A 68 -26.56 13.66 3.08
CA ASP A 68 -26.62 12.93 1.83
C ASP A 68 -27.14 11.55 2.17
N ASN A 69 -28.01 11.08 1.31
CA ASN A 69 -28.94 10.00 1.59
C ASN A 69 -28.22 8.63 1.58
N GLY A 70 -27.31 8.39 2.53
CA GLY A 70 -26.73 7.08 2.86
C GLY A 70 -26.12 6.28 1.70
N THR A 71 -25.79 6.92 0.57
CA THR A 71 -25.33 6.24 -0.64
C THR A 71 -23.90 6.68 -0.89
N ALA A 72 -22.96 5.75 -0.82
CA ALA A 72 -21.58 5.99 -1.20
C ALA A 72 -21.52 6.49 -2.66
N ILE A 73 -20.63 7.43 -2.94
CA ILE A 73 -20.42 7.95 -4.30
C ILE A 73 -19.57 6.92 -5.06
N ASP A 74 -20.11 6.34 -6.13
CA ASP A 74 -19.34 5.47 -7.03
C ASP A 74 -18.40 6.32 -7.88
N VAL A 75 -17.09 6.11 -7.69
CA VAL A 75 -16.03 6.80 -8.43
C VAL A 75 -15.24 5.86 -9.33
N CYS A 76 -15.74 4.65 -9.59
CA CYS A 76 -15.18 3.75 -10.60
C CYS A 76 -15.09 4.42 -11.97
N GLY A 77 -13.98 4.19 -12.68
CA GLY A 77 -13.73 4.75 -14.00
C GLY A 77 -13.45 6.25 -14.02
N ASN A 78 -13.46 6.95 -12.87
CA ASN A 78 -13.04 8.34 -12.82
C ASN A 78 -11.59 8.47 -13.27
N THR A 79 -11.33 9.50 -14.06
CA THR A 79 -9.98 9.83 -14.50
C THR A 79 -9.15 10.39 -13.36
N CYS A 80 -7.84 10.18 -13.46
CA CYS A 80 -6.88 10.78 -12.55
C CYS A 80 -5.64 11.22 -13.31
N SER A 81 -4.97 12.22 -12.76
CA SER A 81 -3.67 12.67 -13.23
C SER A 81 -2.57 11.85 -12.55
N THR A 82 -1.75 11.17 -13.35
CA THR A 82 -0.61 10.40 -12.83
C THR A 82 0.61 11.30 -12.65
N ASN A 83 1.23 11.26 -11.46
CA ASN A 83 2.49 11.95 -11.18
C ASN A 83 3.52 10.94 -10.69
N CYS A 84 4.71 10.93 -11.31
CA CYS A 84 5.85 10.17 -10.78
C CYS A 84 6.65 11.04 -9.80
N PHE A 85 7.05 10.45 -8.67
CA PHE A 85 7.86 11.16 -7.68
C PHE A 85 9.30 11.24 -8.15
N THR A 86 9.71 12.42 -8.60
CA THR A 86 11.04 12.74 -9.11
C THR A 86 11.59 13.99 -8.41
N PRO A 87 12.93 14.21 -8.37
CA PRO A 87 13.98 13.24 -8.69
C PRO A 87 14.18 12.28 -7.52
N SER A 88 14.45 11.01 -7.81
CA SER A 88 15.14 10.05 -6.95
C SER A 88 14.81 8.68 -7.54
N GLY A 89 15.80 8.01 -8.12
CA GLY A 89 15.66 6.61 -8.51
C GLY A 89 15.36 5.73 -7.28
N GLY A 90 14.70 4.62 -7.51
CA GLY A 90 14.21 3.73 -6.45
C GLY A 90 12.82 3.23 -6.84
N GLY A 91 11.97 2.91 -5.88
CA GLY A 91 10.62 2.43 -6.16
C GLY A 91 10.50 0.92 -6.05
N PRO A 92 9.25 0.42 -5.94
CA PRO A 92 8.99 -0.99 -5.78
C PRO A 92 9.36 -1.78 -7.05
N ASP A 93 9.62 -3.08 -6.91
CA ASP A 93 9.73 -3.97 -8.06
C ASP A 93 8.36 -4.01 -8.76
N PRO A 94 8.26 -3.66 -10.06
CA PRO A 94 6.99 -3.72 -10.78
C PRO A 94 6.33 -5.11 -10.75
N ASN A 95 7.11 -6.19 -10.68
CA ASN A 95 6.56 -7.54 -10.59
C ASN A 95 5.87 -7.79 -9.24
N ASP A 96 6.40 -7.23 -8.15
CA ASP A 96 5.75 -7.29 -6.84
C ASP A 96 4.44 -6.51 -6.84
N CYS A 97 4.39 -5.38 -7.55
CA CYS A 97 3.16 -4.61 -7.74
C CYS A 97 2.13 -5.33 -8.60
N THR A 98 2.56 -6.05 -9.65
CA THR A 98 1.67 -6.89 -10.46
C THR A 98 1.04 -8.01 -9.62
N VAL A 99 1.73 -8.57 -8.62
CA VAL A 99 1.11 -9.52 -7.68
C VAL A 99 -0.05 -8.88 -6.90
N ILE A 100 0.08 -7.61 -6.48
CA ILE A 100 -1.02 -6.86 -5.86
C ILE A 100 -2.17 -6.64 -6.84
N ALA A 101 -1.86 -6.19 -8.07
CA ALA A 101 -2.86 -5.93 -9.10
C ALA A 101 -3.65 -7.21 -9.44
N ASP A 102 -2.96 -8.34 -9.60
CA ASP A 102 -3.59 -9.64 -9.87
C ASP A 102 -4.40 -10.14 -8.67
N ALA A 103 -3.93 -9.90 -7.44
CA ALA A 103 -4.70 -10.23 -6.25
C ALA A 103 -6.00 -9.43 -6.17
N MET A 104 -5.99 -8.14 -6.53
CA MET A 104 -7.20 -7.31 -6.61
C MET A 104 -8.17 -7.83 -7.68
N ARG A 105 -7.68 -8.14 -8.88
CA ARG A 105 -8.50 -8.72 -9.98
C ARG A 105 -9.06 -10.09 -9.62
N PHE A 106 -8.28 -10.92 -8.93
CA PHE A 106 -8.75 -12.20 -8.44
C PHE A 106 -9.82 -11.99 -7.37
N TYR A 107 -9.55 -11.11 -6.40
CA TYR A 107 -10.48 -10.82 -5.33
C TYR A 107 -11.83 -10.37 -5.91
N SER A 108 -11.85 -9.39 -6.81
CA SER A 108 -13.09 -8.88 -7.42
C SER A 108 -13.94 -9.91 -8.16
N GLN A 109 -13.34 -10.96 -8.72
CA GLN A 109 -14.09 -12.04 -9.36
C GLN A 109 -14.67 -13.04 -8.34
N ASN A 110 -14.08 -13.11 -7.14
CA ASN A 110 -14.33 -14.15 -6.15
C ASN A 110 -15.07 -13.66 -4.89
N VAL A 111 -15.25 -12.34 -4.66
CA VAL A 111 -15.96 -11.81 -3.46
C VAL A 111 -17.49 -12.07 -3.44
N LYS A 112 -18.01 -13.01 -4.24
CA LYS A 112 -19.45 -13.25 -4.38
C LYS A 112 -20.16 -13.80 -3.13
N SER A 113 -19.53 -13.95 -1.96
CA SER A 113 -20.12 -14.75 -0.86
C SER A 113 -20.15 -14.19 0.56
N GLU A 114 -19.85 -12.91 0.84
CA GLU A 114 -19.92 -12.42 2.24
C GLU A 114 -20.69 -11.11 2.49
N ARG A 115 -21.35 -10.49 1.49
CA ARG A 115 -22.13 -9.27 1.79
C ARG A 115 -23.55 -9.57 2.26
N ILE A 116 -23.69 -9.57 3.58
CA ILE A 116 -24.90 -9.17 4.31
C ILE A 116 -25.45 -7.88 3.67
N ALA A 117 -26.77 -7.86 3.46
CA ALA A 117 -27.56 -6.80 2.83
C ALA A 117 -27.06 -5.35 3.04
N LEU A 118 -26.57 -4.73 1.96
CA LEU A 118 -26.51 -3.28 1.81
C LEU A 118 -27.24 -2.87 0.52
N PRO A 119 -27.85 -1.66 0.47
CA PRO A 119 -28.75 -1.29 -0.62
C PRO A 119 -27.99 -1.05 -1.93
N LEU A 120 -28.46 -1.74 -2.97
CA LEU A 120 -28.52 -1.33 -4.39
C LEU A 120 -27.39 -0.41 -4.93
N HIS A 121 -26.53 -0.99 -5.79
CA HIS A 121 -25.48 -0.38 -6.66
C HIS A 121 -24.01 -0.66 -6.34
N VAL A 122 -23.71 -1.63 -5.48
CA VAL A 122 -22.32 -2.08 -5.33
C VAL A 122 -22.05 -3.17 -6.39
N LYS A 123 -21.27 -2.86 -7.44
CA LYS A 123 -20.82 -3.86 -8.42
C LYS A 123 -19.96 -4.91 -7.68
N ASP A 124 -19.93 -6.16 -8.16
CA ASP A 124 -19.16 -7.27 -7.55
C ASP A 124 -17.64 -6.95 -7.41
N ASP A 125 -17.15 -5.91 -8.10
CA ASP A 125 -15.77 -5.44 -8.15
C ASP A 125 -15.47 -4.25 -7.23
N THR A 126 -16.42 -3.76 -6.41
CA THR A 126 -16.20 -2.54 -5.61
C THR A 126 -16.07 -2.75 -4.12
N PHE A 127 -15.26 -1.88 -3.51
CA PHE A 127 -15.09 -1.73 -2.07
C PHE A 127 -15.47 -0.32 -1.64
N LEU A 128 -15.86 -0.19 -0.37
CA LEU A 128 -16.20 1.09 0.25
C LEU A 128 -14.97 1.66 0.96
N ILE A 129 -14.74 2.95 0.79
CA ILE A 129 -13.74 3.72 1.51
C ILE A 129 -14.48 4.82 2.26
N GLY A 130 -14.52 4.67 3.58
CA GLY A 130 -15.22 5.61 4.44
C GLY A 130 -14.47 6.93 4.62
N THR A 131 -14.81 7.64 5.69
CA THR A 131 -14.26 8.96 6.01
C THR A 131 -13.70 8.97 7.43
N GLY A 132 -12.79 9.91 7.71
CA GLY A 132 -12.16 10.01 9.03
C GLY A 132 -11.33 8.77 9.38
N THR A 133 -11.85 7.88 10.25
CA THR A 133 -11.09 6.75 10.83
C THR A 133 -11.01 5.50 9.96
N ASN A 134 -11.55 5.52 8.75
CA ASN A 134 -11.50 4.36 7.84
C ASN A 134 -11.33 4.80 6.38
N ASN A 135 -10.69 5.97 6.19
CA ASN A 135 -10.55 6.65 4.91
C ASN A 135 -9.35 6.18 4.07
N THR A 136 -8.55 5.24 4.58
CA THR A 136 -7.37 4.74 3.89
C THR A 136 -7.41 3.21 3.77
N VAL A 137 -7.24 2.70 2.56
CA VAL A 137 -7.08 1.27 2.28
C VAL A 137 -5.68 1.05 1.73
N VAL A 138 -4.96 0.06 2.25
CA VAL A 138 -3.56 -0.24 1.93
C VAL A 138 -3.47 -1.67 1.45
N LEU A 139 -2.77 -1.90 0.34
CA LEU A 139 -2.34 -3.22 -0.08
C LEU A 139 -0.82 -3.29 -0.12
N THR A 140 -0.29 -4.43 0.32
CA THR A 140 1.16 -4.63 0.33
C THR A 140 1.57 -6.04 -0.03
N TYR A 141 2.64 -6.14 -0.79
CA TYR A 141 3.31 -7.39 -1.13
C TYR A 141 4.79 -7.14 -1.38
N SER A 142 5.66 -7.88 -0.66
CA SER A 142 7.13 -7.80 -0.84
C SER A 142 7.63 -6.35 -0.84
N THR A 143 8.15 -5.84 -1.95
CA THR A 143 8.66 -4.46 -2.08
C THR A 143 7.60 -3.42 -2.45
N CYS A 144 6.40 -3.84 -2.84
CA CYS A 144 5.35 -2.94 -3.31
C CYS A 144 4.32 -2.65 -2.23
N GLU A 145 4.01 -1.36 -2.07
CA GLU A 145 2.86 -0.86 -1.31
C GLU A 145 2.03 0.04 -2.22
N THR A 146 0.72 -0.11 -2.17
CA THR A 146 -0.22 0.83 -2.77
C THR A 146 -1.33 1.14 -1.79
N PHE A 147 -1.81 2.37 -1.79
CA PHE A 147 -2.90 2.77 -0.93
C PHE A 147 -3.83 3.77 -1.62
N TYR A 148 -5.10 3.69 -1.25
CA TYR A 148 -6.15 4.61 -1.62
C TYR A 148 -6.47 5.49 -0.42
N VAL A 149 -6.53 6.82 -0.61
CA VAL A 149 -7.02 7.76 0.41
C VAL A 149 -8.26 8.46 -0.09
N ASN A 150 -9.34 8.35 0.67
CA ASN A 150 -10.52 9.18 0.54
C ASN A 150 -10.31 10.50 1.30
N GLN A 151 -10.36 11.61 0.58
CA GLN A 151 -10.27 12.98 1.10
C GLN A 151 -11.62 13.70 1.05
N ASP A 152 -12.64 13.07 0.49
CA ASP A 152 -14.01 13.56 0.42
C ASP A 152 -14.68 13.48 1.80
N PRO A 153 -15.54 14.46 2.16
CA PRO A 153 -16.41 14.34 3.32
C PRO A 153 -17.46 13.21 3.23
N VAL A 154 -17.61 12.55 2.08
CA VAL A 154 -18.56 11.46 1.83
C VAL A 154 -17.84 10.13 1.57
N GLU A 155 -18.48 9.01 1.95
CA GLU A 155 -18.00 7.67 1.63
C GLU A 155 -17.97 7.45 0.11
N GLN A 156 -16.92 6.80 -0.37
CA GLN A 156 -16.74 6.49 -1.79
C GLN A 156 -16.76 4.98 -2.01
N SER A 157 -17.22 4.57 -3.19
CA SER A 157 -17.09 3.21 -3.72
C SER A 157 -16.10 3.24 -4.88
N TYR A 158 -15.09 2.37 -4.86
CA TYR A 158 -14.11 2.26 -5.94
C TYR A 158 -13.90 0.82 -6.39
N CYS A 159 -13.44 0.65 -7.63
CA CYS A 159 -13.28 -0.65 -8.29
C CYS A 159 -11.88 -1.21 -8.05
N TYR A 160 -11.80 -2.47 -7.63
CA TYR A 160 -10.54 -3.20 -7.52
C TYR A 160 -9.85 -3.34 -8.88
N SER A 161 -10.61 -3.57 -9.96
CA SER A 161 -10.05 -3.69 -11.31
C SER A 161 -9.45 -2.39 -11.85
N ASP A 162 -10.06 -1.24 -11.54
CA ASP A 162 -9.52 0.08 -11.91
C ASP A 162 -8.26 0.39 -11.11
N TRP A 163 -8.28 0.14 -9.79
CA TRP A 163 -7.09 0.29 -8.95
C TRP A 163 -5.94 -0.62 -9.44
N ALA A 164 -6.23 -1.88 -9.78
CA ALA A 164 -5.24 -2.78 -10.35
C ALA A 164 -4.62 -2.23 -11.65
N SER A 165 -5.42 -1.61 -12.50
CA SER A 165 -4.94 -0.99 -13.74
C SER A 165 -4.06 0.23 -13.47
N ILE A 166 -4.37 1.02 -12.45
CA ILE A 166 -3.54 2.14 -11.99
C ILE A 166 -2.19 1.62 -11.46
N VAL A 167 -2.19 0.56 -10.66
CA VAL A 167 -0.96 -0.04 -10.10
C VAL A 167 -0.06 -0.56 -11.22
N ASP A 168 -0.62 -1.32 -12.17
CA ASP A 168 0.13 -1.84 -13.33
C ASP A 168 0.61 -0.74 -14.29
N TYR A 169 -0.01 0.44 -14.25
CA TYR A 169 0.48 1.59 -15.00
C TYR A 169 1.59 2.33 -14.24
N ILE A 170 1.38 2.68 -12.98
CA ILE A 170 2.33 3.49 -12.21
C ILE A 170 3.62 2.72 -11.94
N ALA A 171 3.54 1.45 -11.52
CA ALA A 171 4.71 0.70 -11.08
C ALA A 171 5.84 0.62 -12.14
N PRO A 172 5.58 0.22 -13.41
CA PRO A 172 6.65 0.18 -14.42
C PRO A 172 7.04 1.55 -14.98
N ASN A 173 6.18 2.57 -14.86
CA ASN A 173 6.40 3.90 -15.44
C ASN A 173 6.94 4.95 -14.45
N CYS A 174 6.83 4.70 -13.14
CA CYS A 174 7.32 5.57 -12.08
C CYS A 174 8.32 4.85 -11.17
N GLN A 175 9.22 4.04 -11.73
CA GLN A 175 10.28 3.35 -11.00
C GLN A 175 11.67 3.92 -11.32
N SER A 176 12.70 3.23 -10.82
CA SER A 176 14.11 3.61 -10.94
C SER A 176 14.56 3.87 -12.38
N THR A 177 14.09 3.08 -13.36
CA THR A 177 14.41 3.27 -14.78
C THR A 177 13.91 4.60 -15.35
N GLN A 178 12.95 5.24 -14.68
CA GLN A 178 12.41 6.56 -15.02
C GLN A 178 12.90 7.66 -14.06
N ASN A 179 13.94 7.39 -13.26
CA ASN A 179 14.45 8.30 -12.22
C ASN A 179 13.38 8.71 -11.18
N ALA A 180 12.43 7.80 -10.94
CA ALA A 180 11.34 7.94 -9.99
C ALA A 180 11.43 6.86 -8.89
N HIS A 181 10.66 7.05 -7.82
CA HIS A 181 10.62 6.14 -6.65
C HIS A 181 9.19 5.81 -6.22
N GLY A 182 8.30 5.64 -7.19
CA GLY A 182 6.87 5.55 -7.01
C GLY A 182 6.14 6.72 -7.66
N GLY A 183 4.82 6.72 -7.50
CA GLY A 183 3.96 7.76 -8.06
C GLY A 183 2.55 7.68 -7.52
N ASN A 184 1.73 8.64 -7.89
CA ASN A 184 0.32 8.66 -7.54
C ASN A 184 -0.57 8.96 -8.75
N CYS A 185 -1.84 8.65 -8.58
CA CYS A 185 -2.95 8.94 -9.46
C CYS A 185 -3.92 9.76 -8.61
N ILE A 186 -4.02 11.06 -8.90
CA ILE A 186 -4.84 12.02 -8.15
C ILE A 186 -6.09 12.33 -8.97
N ALA A 187 -7.27 12.19 -8.36
CA ALA A 187 -8.53 12.57 -8.99
C ALA A 187 -8.51 14.02 -9.47
N ASP A 188 -9.21 14.33 -10.56
CA ASP A 188 -9.25 15.69 -11.11
C ASP A 188 -9.84 16.72 -10.13
N ASP A 189 -10.75 16.28 -9.26
CA ASP A 189 -11.35 17.05 -8.17
C ASP A 189 -10.57 16.98 -6.84
N GLN A 190 -9.45 16.24 -6.83
CA GLN A 190 -8.57 16.00 -5.68
C GLN A 190 -9.30 15.41 -4.46
N GLN A 191 -10.46 14.75 -4.66
CA GLN A 191 -11.20 14.13 -3.57
C GLN A 191 -10.66 12.77 -3.17
N TRP A 192 -9.81 12.16 -4.00
CA TRP A 192 -9.12 10.93 -3.68
C TRP A 192 -7.80 10.85 -4.44
N PHE A 193 -6.92 9.99 -3.94
CA PHE A 193 -5.74 9.57 -4.69
C PHE A 193 -5.36 8.13 -4.39
N ILE A 194 -4.71 7.52 -5.37
CA ILE A 194 -4.03 6.23 -5.24
C ILE A 194 -2.54 6.48 -5.35
N GLN A 195 -1.76 5.91 -4.43
CA GLN A 195 -0.30 6.00 -4.47
C GLN A 195 0.31 4.60 -4.56
N VAL A 196 1.44 4.50 -5.26
CA VAL A 196 2.29 3.31 -5.35
C VAL A 196 3.69 3.69 -4.92
N GLN A 197 4.24 2.97 -3.94
CA GLN A 197 5.54 3.26 -3.34
C GLN A 197 6.26 2.00 -2.87
N THR A 198 7.53 2.15 -2.49
CA THR A 198 8.29 1.05 -1.88
C THR A 198 7.76 0.75 -0.48
N ASN A 199 7.48 -0.52 -0.22
CA ASN A 199 7.30 -1.06 1.12
C ASN A 199 8.68 -1.20 1.80
N ILE A 200 8.90 -0.48 2.90
CA ILE A 200 10.20 -0.39 3.60
C ILE A 200 10.25 -1.32 4.82
#